data_AF-A0A378A1J3-F1
#
_entry.id   AF-A0A378A1J3-F1
#
_cell.length_a   1.000
_cell.length_b   1.000
_cell.length_c   1.000
_cell.angle_alpha   90.00
_cell.angle_beta   90.00
_cell.angle_gamma   90.00
#
_symmetry.space_group_name_H-M   'P 1'
#
loop_
_entity.id
_entity.type
_entity.pdbx_description
1 polymer ?
#
loop_
_entity_poly.entity_id
_entity_poly.type
_entity_poly.pdbx_seq_one_letter_code
_entity_poly.pdbx_strand_id
1 'polypeptide(L)'
;MARIVGQKKAREIWFLCRQYDAQQALDMGLVNTVVPLADLEKETVRWCREMLQNSPMALRCLKAALNADCDGQAGLQELAGNATMLFYMTEEGQEGRNAFNQKRQPDFSKFKRNP
;
A
#
# COMPACT_ATOMS: atom_id res chain seq x y z
N MET A 1 -3.68 -2.19 15.41
CA MET A 1 -4.35 -3.27 16.16
C MET A 1 -5.88 -3.19 16.07
N ALA A 2 -6.55 -2.14 16.54
CA ALA A 2 -8.03 -2.07 16.51
C ALA A 2 -8.67 -2.11 15.11
N ARG A 3 -7.96 -1.63 14.07
CA ARG A 3 -8.35 -1.74 12.65
C ARG A 3 -8.21 -3.16 12.08
N ILE A 4 -7.65 -4.11 12.84
CA ILE A 4 -7.43 -5.51 12.43
C ILE A 4 -8.38 -6.41 13.23
N VAL A 5 -8.19 -6.47 14.56
CA VAL A 5 -8.94 -7.39 15.44
C VAL A 5 -10.22 -6.78 16.05
N GLY A 6 -10.56 -5.54 15.68
CA GLY A 6 -11.67 -4.78 16.27
C GLY A 6 -11.36 -4.17 17.64
N GLN A 7 -12.18 -3.20 18.05
CA GLN A 7 -11.99 -2.42 19.29
C GLN A 7 -12.01 -3.29 20.55
N LYS A 8 -12.88 -4.30 20.62
CA LYS A 8 -13.04 -5.16 21.80
C LYS A 8 -11.80 -6.01 22.06
N LYS A 9 -11.36 -6.81 21.07
CA LYS A 9 -10.15 -7.64 21.19
C LYS A 9 -8.89 -6.80 21.39
N ALA A 10 -8.76 -5.66 20.72
CA ALA A 10 -7.62 -4.79 20.93
C ALA A 10 -7.53 -4.31 22.40
N ARG A 11 -8.64 -3.90 23.01
CA ARG A 11 -8.67 -3.49 24.43
C ARG A 11 -8.40 -4.66 25.36
N GLU A 12 -8.93 -5.84 25.06
CA GLU A 12 -8.65 -7.06 25.83
C GLU A 12 -7.15 -7.39 25.85
N ILE A 13 -6.48 -7.35 24.70
CA ILE A 13 -5.04 -7.58 24.57
C ILE A 13 -4.25 -6.56 25.43
N TRP A 14 -4.56 -5.27 25.30
CA TRP A 14 -3.83 -4.21 26.00
C TRP A 14 -4.07 -4.18 27.52
N PHE A 15 -5.29 -4.44 27.97
CA PHE A 15 -5.62 -4.32 29.40
C PHE A 15 -5.24 -5.55 30.20
N LEU A 16 -5.33 -6.76 29.60
CA LEU A 16 -5.08 -8.00 30.33
C LEU A 16 -3.68 -8.59 30.06
N CYS A 17 -2.96 -8.09 29.05
CA CYS A 17 -1.59 -8.51 28.72
C CYS A 17 -1.41 -10.05 28.64
N ARG A 18 -2.45 -10.77 28.21
CA ARG A 18 -2.40 -12.23 28.05
C ARG A 18 -1.61 -12.62 26.81
N GLN A 19 -1.05 -13.82 26.86
CA GLN A 19 -0.49 -14.47 25.69
C GLN A 19 -1.60 -15.17 24.90
N TYR A 20 -1.47 -15.16 23.58
CA TYR A 20 -2.37 -15.84 22.66
C TYR A 20 -1.54 -16.73 21.76
N ASP A 21 -1.98 -17.98 21.57
CA ASP A 21 -1.33 -18.90 20.65
C ASP A 21 -1.64 -18.58 19.18
N ALA A 22 -1.03 -19.31 18.26
CA ALA A 22 -1.17 -19.09 16.82
C ALA A 22 -2.62 -19.27 16.33
N GLN A 23 -3.35 -20.24 16.87
CA GLN A 23 -4.73 -20.50 16.47
C GLN A 23 -5.65 -19.37 16.95
N GLN A 24 -5.50 -18.93 18.20
CA GLN A 24 -6.24 -17.79 18.74
C GLN A 24 -5.96 -16.51 17.95
N ALA A 25 -4.71 -16.29 17.54
CA ALA A 25 -4.34 -15.15 16.70
C ALA A 25 -5.00 -15.22 15.31
N LEU A 26 -5.09 -16.40 14.71
CA LEU A 26 -5.77 -16.61 13.42
C LEU A 26 -7.28 -16.37 13.55
N ASP A 27 -7.91 -16.94 14.57
CA ASP A 27 -9.36 -16.84 14.82
C ASP A 27 -9.81 -15.39 15.02
N MET A 28 -8.95 -14.54 15.61
CA MET A 28 -9.24 -13.10 15.78
C MET A 28 -8.78 -12.23 14.59
N GLY A 29 -8.20 -12.81 13.55
CA GLY A 29 -7.72 -12.10 12.36
C GLY A 29 -6.41 -11.32 12.55
N LEU A 30 -5.62 -11.63 13.58
CA LEU A 30 -4.34 -10.96 13.85
C LEU A 30 -3.23 -11.43 12.91
N VAL A 31 -3.28 -12.68 12.46
CA VAL A 31 -2.37 -13.27 11.47
C VAL A 31 -3.15 -13.81 10.27
N ASN A 32 -2.53 -13.85 9.10
CA ASN A 32 -3.20 -14.28 7.87
C ASN A 32 -3.31 -15.81 7.72
N THR A 33 -2.35 -16.58 8.26
CA THR A 33 -2.32 -18.04 8.19
C THR A 33 -1.47 -18.63 9.32
N VAL A 34 -1.67 -19.92 9.62
CA VAL A 34 -0.89 -20.70 10.59
C VAL A 34 -0.45 -22.00 9.93
N VAL A 35 0.84 -22.31 10.07
CA VAL A 35 1.49 -23.47 9.42
C VAL A 35 2.41 -24.18 10.42
N PRO A 36 2.76 -25.46 10.21
CA PRO A 36 3.77 -26.13 11.03
C PRO A 36 5.09 -25.37 11.04
N LEU A 37 5.79 -25.36 12.17
CA LEU A 37 7.04 -24.61 12.33
C LEU A 37 8.09 -24.95 11.24
N ALA A 38 8.18 -26.23 10.87
CA ALA A 38 9.09 -26.70 9.82
C ALA A 38 8.79 -26.11 8.42
N ASP A 39 7.56 -25.64 8.20
CA ASP A 39 7.09 -25.12 6.92
C ASP A 39 7.00 -23.59 6.88
N LEU A 40 7.34 -22.90 7.97
CA LEU A 40 7.19 -21.46 8.11
C LEU A 40 7.84 -20.68 6.96
N GLU A 41 9.11 -20.97 6.67
CA GLU A 41 9.83 -20.31 5.58
C GLU A 41 9.27 -20.70 4.21
N LYS A 42 8.96 -21.99 4.01
CA LYS A 42 8.42 -22.51 2.75
C LYS A 42 7.14 -21.80 2.34
N GLU A 43 6.17 -21.69 3.26
CA GLU A 43 4.90 -21.02 3.00
C GLU A 43 5.08 -19.50 2.90
N THR A 44 5.98 -18.89 3.68
CA THR A 44 6.29 -17.45 3.57
C THR A 44 6.87 -17.11 2.19
N VAL A 45 7.86 -17.89 1.71
CA VAL A 45 8.48 -17.70 0.40
C VAL A 45 7.47 -17.92 -0.72
N ARG A 46 6.55 -18.88 -0.56
CA ARG A 46 5.44 -19.07 -1.50
C ARG A 46 4.59 -17.80 -1.64
N TRP A 47 4.14 -17.19 -0.54
CA TRP A 47 3.36 -15.95 -0.58
C TRP A 47 4.13 -14.80 -1.24
N CYS A 48 5.42 -14.66 -0.93
CA CYS A 48 6.28 -13.69 -1.59
C CYS A 48 6.35 -13.92 -3.10
N ARG A 49 6.53 -15.18 -3.55
CA ARG A 49 6.57 -15.54 -4.97
C ARG A 49 5.27 -15.26 -5.69
N GLU A 50 4.13 -15.45 -5.03
CA GLU A 50 2.81 -15.09 -5.56
C GLU A 50 2.70 -13.56 -5.76
N MET A 51 3.10 -12.74 -4.77
CA MET A 51 3.11 -11.28 -4.92
C MET A 51 4.10 -10.79 -5.99
N LEU A 52 5.23 -11.49 -6.18
CA LEU A 52 6.21 -11.16 -7.22
C LEU A 52 5.67 -11.33 -8.65
N GLN A 53 4.56 -12.04 -8.85
CA GLN A 53 3.90 -12.13 -10.16
C GLN A 53 3.01 -10.92 -10.46
N ASN A 54 2.74 -10.07 -9.46
CA ASN A 54 1.83 -8.94 -9.58
C ASN A 54 2.57 -7.65 -9.96
N SER A 55 1.85 -6.67 -10.51
CA SER A 55 2.42 -5.36 -10.87
C SER A 55 3.00 -4.65 -9.65
N PRO A 56 4.32 -4.36 -9.61
CA PRO A 56 4.94 -3.64 -8.50
C PRO A 56 4.34 -2.24 -8.31
N MET A 57 3.93 -1.60 -9.41
CA MET A 57 3.30 -0.28 -9.39
C MET A 57 1.90 -0.34 -8.75
N ALA A 58 1.12 -1.37 -9.05
CA ALA A 58 -0.20 -1.55 -8.43
C ALA A 58 -0.05 -1.82 -6.93
N LEU A 59 0.86 -2.71 -6.54
CA LEU A 59 1.10 -3.07 -5.13
C LEU A 59 1.49 -1.85 -4.29
N ARG A 60 2.40 -1.00 -4.76
CA ARG A 60 2.80 0.21 -4.02
C ARG A 60 1.68 1.24 -3.90
N CYS A 61 0.85 1.41 -4.93
CA CYS A 61 -0.29 2.33 -4.87
C CYS A 61 -1.36 1.82 -3.91
N LEU A 62 -1.67 0.51 -3.93
CA LEU A 62 -2.61 -0.11 -3.00
C LEU A 62 -2.13 0.00 -1.56
N LYS A 63 -0.83 -0.22 -1.30
CA LYS A 63 -0.26 -0.04 0.04
C LYS A 63 -0.41 1.39 0.55
N ALA A 64 -0.10 2.39 -0.29
CA ALA A 64 -0.26 3.80 0.08
C ALA A 64 -1.72 4.17 0.34
N ALA A 65 -2.66 3.62 -0.43
CA ALA A 65 -4.10 3.82 -0.20
C ALA A 65 -4.57 3.20 1.13
N LEU A 66 -4.08 2.01 1.49
CA LEU A 66 -4.37 1.38 2.78
C LEU A 66 -3.79 2.20 3.95
N ASN A 67 -2.59 2.76 3.81
CA ASN A 67 -2.03 3.68 4.81
C ASN A 67 -2.87 4.97 4.93
N ALA A 68 -3.37 5.51 3.82
CA ALA A 68 -4.18 6.73 3.81
C ALA A 68 -5.50 6.63 4.60
N ASP A 69 -6.06 5.44 4.77
CA ASP A 69 -7.22 5.18 5.64
C ASP A 69 -6.92 5.41 7.13
N CYS A 70 -5.66 5.31 7.53
CA CYS A 70 -5.22 5.36 8.92
C CYS A 70 -4.46 6.64 9.26
N ASP A 71 -3.63 7.12 8.34
CA ASP A 71 -2.56 8.08 8.65
C ASP A 71 -2.88 9.52 8.22
N GLY A 72 -4.12 9.76 7.77
CA GLY A 72 -4.59 11.09 7.37
C GLY A 72 -3.66 11.74 6.35
N GLN A 73 -3.17 12.95 6.65
CA GLN A 73 -2.30 13.70 5.74
C GLN A 73 -0.99 12.98 5.40
N ALA A 74 -0.43 12.19 6.33
CA ALA A 74 0.80 11.44 6.07
C ALA A 74 0.56 10.34 5.02
N GLY A 75 -0.54 9.59 5.15
CA GLY A 75 -0.89 8.58 4.15
C GLY A 75 -1.31 9.20 2.80
N LEU A 76 -1.98 10.36 2.81
CA LEU A 76 -2.26 11.12 1.59
C LEU A 76 -0.98 11.59 0.88
N GLN A 77 0.06 11.95 1.63
CA GLN A 77 1.35 12.31 1.06
C GLN A 77 1.97 11.14 0.29
N GLU A 78 1.97 9.92 0.86
CA GLU A 78 2.46 8.73 0.17
C GLU A 78 1.67 8.43 -1.11
N LEU A 79 0.34 8.50 -1.03
CA LEU A 79 -0.54 8.25 -2.17
C LEU A 79 -0.33 9.29 -3.29
N ALA A 80 -0.29 10.58 -2.94
CA ALA A 80 -0.04 11.67 -3.88
C ALA A 80 1.37 11.63 -4.48
N GLY A 81 2.36 11.15 -3.71
CA GLY A 81 3.72 10.91 -4.20
C GLY A 81 3.76 9.85 -5.31
N ASN A 82 3.03 8.75 -5.17
CA ASN A 82 2.89 7.75 -6.22
C ASN A 82 2.16 8.30 -7.46
N ALA A 83 1.10 9.10 -7.27
CA ALA A 83 0.41 9.77 -8.37
C ALA A 83 1.34 10.73 -9.14
N THR A 84 2.14 11.53 -8.43
CA THR A 84 3.14 12.42 -9.05
C THR A 84 4.19 11.64 -9.85
N MET A 85 4.68 10.53 -9.31
CA MET A 85 5.63 9.65 -10.03
C MET A 85 5.01 9.13 -11.34
N LEU A 86 3.77 8.65 -11.30
CA LEU A 86 3.05 8.18 -12.49
C LEU A 86 2.84 9.31 -13.49
N PHE A 87 2.46 10.50 -13.02
CA PHE A 87 2.27 11.67 -13.87
C PHE A 87 3.56 12.06 -14.61
N TYR A 88 4.72 12.00 -13.93
CA TYR A 88 6.02 12.29 -14.55
C TYR A 88 6.41 11.30 -15.67
N MET A 89 5.80 10.12 -15.72
CA MET A 89 5.99 9.16 -16.81
C MET A 89 5.12 9.47 -18.05
N THR A 90 4.11 10.33 -17.92
CA THR A 90 3.22 10.69 -19.04
C THR A 90 3.84 11.74 -19.96
N GLU A 91 3.39 11.79 -21.21
CA GLU A 91 3.80 12.83 -22.16
C GLU A 91 3.35 14.23 -21.71
N GLU A 92 2.21 14.34 -21.03
CA GLU A 92 1.70 15.61 -20.48
C GLU A 92 2.63 16.15 -19.38
N GLY A 93 3.02 15.30 -18.43
CA GLY A 93 3.98 15.67 -17.39
C GLY A 93 5.35 16.06 -17.98
N GLN A 94 5.78 15.37 -19.04
CA GLN A 94 7.04 15.67 -19.73
C GLN A 94 6.97 16.99 -20.51
N GLU A 95 5.84 17.36 -21.11
CA GLU A 95 5.68 18.62 -21.84
C GLU A 95 5.95 19.84 -20.96
N GLY A 96 5.40 19.87 -19.74
CA GLY A 96 5.65 20.95 -18.78
C GLY A 96 7.13 21.09 -18.44
N ARG A 97 7.80 19.98 -18.13
CA ARG A 97 9.24 19.95 -17.86
C ARG A 97 10.05 20.43 -19.06
N ASN A 98 9.72 19.94 -20.26
CA ASN A 98 10.45 20.26 -21.49
C ASN A 98 10.30 21.73 -21.86
N ALA A 99 9.09 22.28 -21.75
CA ALA A 99 8.82 23.70 -22.03
C ALA A 99 9.61 24.62 -21.08
N PHE A 100 9.68 24.28 -19.79
CA PHE A 100 10.50 25.00 -18.81
C PHE A 100 11.99 24.97 -19.20
N ASN A 101 12.54 23.79 -19.50
CA ASN A 101 13.94 23.64 -19.91
C ASN A 101 14.25 24.40 -21.22
N GLN A 102 13.29 24.45 -22.13
CA GLN A 102 13.39 25.13 -23.43
C GLN A 102 13.01 26.62 -23.38
N LYS A 103 12.62 27.15 -22.20
CA LYS A 103 12.19 28.54 -22.00
C LYS A 103 11.06 28.98 -22.94
N ARG A 104 10.14 28.07 -23.24
CA ARG A 104 8.94 28.34 -24.04
C ARG A 104 7.68 28.10 -23.21
N GLN A 105 6.55 28.59 -23.68
CA GLN A 105 5.26 28.24 -23.10
C GLN A 105 4.96 26.74 -23.35
N PRO A 106 4.40 26.00 -22.38
CA PRO A 106 3.94 24.64 -22.60
C PRO A 106 2.68 24.62 -23.47
N ASP A 107 2.54 23.60 -24.32
CA ASP A 107 1.33 23.35 -25.09
C ASP A 107 0.73 21.99 -24.75
N PHE A 108 -0.38 22.03 -24.00
CA PHE A 108 -1.11 20.84 -23.57
C PHE A 108 -2.29 20.49 -24.50
N SER A 109 -2.51 21.22 -25.59
CA SER A 109 -3.70 21.06 -26.47
C SER A 109 -3.80 19.67 -27.12
N LYS A 110 -2.66 19.01 -27.35
CA LYS A 110 -2.57 17.66 -27.90
C LYS A 110 -3.02 16.56 -26.94
N PHE A 111 -3.12 16.84 -25.64
CA PHE A 111 -3.57 15.87 -24.63
C PHE A 111 -5.08 15.99 -24.43
N LYS A 112 -5.83 14.98 -24.90
CA LYS A 112 -7.29 14.95 -24.77
C LYS A 112 -7.67 14.87 -23.28
N ARG A 113 -8.61 15.70 -22.86
CA ARG A 113 -9.19 15.62 -21.52
C ARG A 113 -10.05 14.36 -21.43
N ASN A 114 -9.69 13.47 -20.52
CA ASN A 114 -10.57 12.38 -20.13
C ASN A 114 -11.82 12.96 -19.43
N PRO A 115 -12.98 12.30 -19.52
CA PRO A 115 -14.23 12.76 -18.93
C PRO A 115 -14.18 12.81 -17.40
#